data_AF-A0A1E4I120-F1
#
_entry.id   AF-A0A1E4I120-F1
#
_cell.length_a   1.000
_cell.length_b   1.000
_cell.length_c   1.000
_cell.angle_alpha   90.00
_cell.angle_beta   90.00
_cell.angle_gamma   90.00
#
_symmetry.space_group_name_H-M   'P 1'
#
loop_
_entity.id
_entity.type
_entity.pdbx_description
1 polymer ?
#
loop_
_entity_poly.entity_id
_entity_poly.type
_entity_poly.pdbx_seq_one_letter_code
_entity_poly.pdbx_strand_id
1 'polypeptide(L)'
;MSPLDTALSADVAAAVDAVRVAAVAESGRQADRLLDGAGEPGERDHEIAWQVLQFRIHLAIGLDPLPDLVGLRRIGITWEVIARAAGVTRQSAHERWARPVADVLDRYGTGELPGGLLSTP
;
A
#
# COMPACT_ATOMS: atom_id res chain seq x y z
N MET A 1 -33.57 23.28 -8.98
CA MET A 1 -32.38 22.76 -8.28
C MET A 1 -31.16 23.20 -9.07
N SER A 2 -30.24 23.91 -8.45
CA SER A 2 -29.04 24.41 -9.14
C SER A 2 -28.01 23.28 -9.34
N PRO A 3 -27.03 23.45 -10.24
CA PRO A 3 -25.90 22.51 -10.35
C PRO A 3 -25.15 22.34 -9.03
N LEU A 4 -25.03 23.40 -8.22
CA LEU A 4 -24.38 23.35 -6.91
C LEU A 4 -25.17 22.48 -5.92
N ASP A 5 -26.50 22.64 -5.86
CA ASP A 5 -27.36 21.83 -4.99
C ASP A 5 -27.26 20.33 -5.35
N THR A 6 -27.15 20.04 -6.65
CA THR A 6 -26.96 18.67 -7.15
C THR A 6 -25.60 18.12 -6.70
N ALA A 7 -24.52 18.88 -6.85
CA ALA A 7 -23.18 18.46 -6.44
C ALA A 7 -23.08 18.20 -4.93
N LEU A 8 -23.75 19.00 -4.11
CA LEU A 8 -23.74 18.88 -2.65
C LEU A 8 -24.60 17.72 -2.11
N SER A 9 -25.57 17.23 -2.90
CA SER A 9 -26.51 16.19 -2.49
C SER A 9 -26.31 14.85 -3.17
N ALA A 10 -25.47 14.78 -4.21
CA ALA A 10 -25.19 13.55 -4.92
C ALA A 10 -24.50 12.53 -3.98
N ASP A 11 -24.98 11.29 -3.99
CA ASP A 11 -24.23 10.17 -3.44
C ASP A 11 -23.04 9.88 -4.35
N VAL A 12 -21.84 10.07 -3.81
CA VAL A 12 -20.58 9.91 -4.55
C VAL A 12 -19.92 8.55 -4.33
N ALA A 13 -20.51 7.65 -3.54
CA ALA A 13 -19.85 6.40 -3.13
C ALA A 13 -19.37 5.57 -4.34
N ALA A 14 -20.25 5.30 -5.30
CA ALA A 14 -19.91 4.54 -6.49
C ALA A 14 -18.85 5.24 -7.37
N ALA A 15 -18.89 6.57 -7.45
CA ALA A 15 -17.89 7.34 -8.19
C ALA A 15 -16.52 7.30 -7.51
N VAL A 16 -16.48 7.38 -6.18
CA VAL A 16 -15.25 7.24 -5.39
C VAL A 16 -14.63 5.86 -5.61
N ASP A 17 -15.43 4.80 -5.56
CA ASP A 17 -14.94 3.44 -5.81
C ASP A 17 -14.39 3.27 -7.24
N ALA A 18 -15.10 3.79 -8.24
CA ALA A 18 -14.65 3.75 -9.63
C ALA A 18 -13.31 4.50 -9.81
N VAL A 19 -13.16 5.67 -9.21
CA VAL A 19 -11.91 6.45 -9.25
C VAL A 19 -10.78 5.70 -8.54
N ARG A 20 -11.04 5.08 -7.38
CA ARG A 20 -10.04 4.28 -6.66
C ARG A 20 -9.56 3.08 -7.48
N VAL A 21 -10.49 2.33 -8.08
CA VAL A 21 -10.15 1.20 -8.95
C VAL A 21 -9.31 1.66 -10.14
N ALA A 22 -9.68 2.77 -10.78
CA ALA A 22 -8.91 3.32 -11.89
C ALA A 22 -7.49 3.75 -11.46
N ALA A 23 -7.35 4.37 -10.27
CA ALA A 23 -6.06 4.78 -9.73
C ALA A 23 -5.14 3.59 -9.45
N VAL A 24 -5.66 2.51 -8.84
CA VAL A 24 -4.90 1.27 -8.60
C VAL A 24 -4.51 0.59 -9.91
N ALA A 25 -5.43 0.53 -10.88
CA ALA A 25 -5.11 -0.05 -12.18
C ALA A 25 -4.03 0.76 -12.94
N GLU A 26 -4.05 2.09 -12.82
CA GLU A 26 -3.01 2.92 -13.42
C GLU A 26 -1.68 2.81 -12.67
N SER A 27 -1.67 2.74 -11.34
CA SER A 27 -0.43 2.57 -10.58
C SER A 27 0.29 1.27 -10.94
N GLY A 28 -0.46 0.17 -11.16
CA GLY A 28 0.08 -1.07 -11.69
C GLY A 28 0.75 -0.90 -13.06
N ARG A 29 0.07 -0.24 -14.02
CA ARG A 29 0.67 0.07 -15.33
C ARG A 29 1.91 0.95 -15.24
N GLN A 30 1.92 1.91 -14.31
CA GLN A 30 3.10 2.76 -14.09
C GLN A 30 4.25 1.97 -13.46
N ALA A 31 3.97 1.05 -12.53
CA ALA A 31 4.96 0.16 -11.97
C ALA A 31 5.56 -0.76 -13.04
N ASP A 32 4.75 -1.33 -13.93
CA ASP A 32 5.22 -2.14 -15.06
C ASP A 32 6.18 -1.34 -15.95
N ARG A 33 5.81 -0.11 -16.33
CA ARG A 33 6.66 0.77 -17.14
C ARG A 33 7.99 1.12 -16.46
N LEU A 34 8.00 1.24 -15.14
CA LEU A 34 9.21 1.54 -14.36
C LEU A 34 10.11 0.32 -14.18
N LEU A 35 9.56 -0.89 -14.26
CA LEU A 35 10.31 -2.14 -14.22
C LEU A 35 10.67 -2.65 -15.61
N ASP A 36 10.14 -2.05 -16.67
CA ASP A 36 10.49 -2.41 -18.04
C ASP A 36 12.00 -2.27 -18.28
N GLY A 37 12.61 -3.32 -18.82
CA GLY A 37 14.06 -3.41 -19.01
C GLY A 37 14.89 -3.68 -17.74
N ALA A 38 14.27 -3.89 -16.58
CA ALA A 38 14.96 -4.22 -15.33
C ALA A 38 15.42 -5.69 -15.27
N GLY A 39 16.16 -6.17 -16.26
CA GLY A 39 16.66 -7.56 -16.32
C GLY A 39 15.56 -8.62 -16.22
N GLU A 40 15.93 -9.90 -16.09
CA GLU A 40 14.99 -10.98 -15.75
C GLU A 40 15.15 -11.36 -14.27
N PRO A 41 14.55 -10.61 -13.34
CA PRO A 41 14.41 -11.07 -11.96
C PRO A 41 13.54 -12.32 -11.93
N GLY A 42 13.72 -13.17 -10.92
CA GLY A 42 12.76 -14.25 -10.68
C GLY A 42 11.36 -13.67 -10.47
N GLU A 43 10.31 -14.44 -10.81
CA GLU A 43 8.91 -14.01 -10.72
C GLU A 43 8.56 -13.37 -9.36
N ARG A 44 9.08 -13.93 -8.27
CA ARG A 44 8.88 -13.41 -6.91
C ARG A 44 9.55 -12.05 -6.68
N ASP A 45 10.75 -11.86 -7.20
CA ASP A 45 11.49 -10.60 -7.04
C ASP A 45 10.82 -9.49 -7.85
N HIS A 46 10.30 -9.83 -9.04
CA HIS A 46 9.50 -8.94 -9.86
C HIS A 46 8.23 -8.49 -9.13
N GLU A 47 7.45 -9.44 -8.59
CA GLU A 47 6.22 -9.17 -7.84
C GLU A 47 6.48 -8.25 -6.63
N ILE A 48 7.55 -8.50 -5.87
CA ILE A 48 7.94 -7.65 -4.73
C ILE A 48 8.29 -6.24 -5.20
N ALA A 49 9.09 -6.10 -6.26
CA ALA A 49 9.47 -4.80 -6.80
C ALA A 49 8.24 -4.01 -7.28
N TRP A 50 7.30 -4.71 -7.94
CA TRP A 50 6.06 -4.14 -8.42
C TRP A 50 5.16 -3.64 -7.28
N GLN A 51 4.96 -4.45 -6.23
CA GLN A 51 4.20 -4.04 -5.04
C GLN A 51 4.85 -2.86 -4.30
N VAL A 52 6.19 -2.83 -4.19
CA VAL A 52 6.91 -1.70 -3.59
C VAL A 52 6.74 -0.43 -4.43
N LEU A 53 6.75 -0.52 -5.76
CA LEU A 53 6.51 0.63 -6.64
C LEU A 53 5.08 1.16 -6.50
N GLN A 54 4.08 0.30 -6.43
CA GLN A 54 2.70 0.73 -6.17
C GLN A 54 2.57 1.46 -4.83
N PHE A 55 3.14 0.91 -3.75
CA PHE A 55 3.17 1.59 -2.45
C PHE A 55 3.78 2.99 -2.56
N ARG A 56 4.91 3.12 -3.28
CA ARG A 56 5.57 4.42 -3.49
C ARG A 56 4.69 5.40 -4.27
N ILE A 57 4.03 4.93 -5.32
CA ILE A 57 3.14 5.73 -6.16
C ILE A 57 1.94 6.20 -5.32
N HIS A 58 1.24 5.28 -4.66
CA HIS A 58 0.08 5.57 -3.82
C HIS A 58 0.41 6.56 -2.70
N LEU A 59 1.54 6.38 -2.02
CA LEU A 59 2.02 7.31 -1.00
C LEU A 59 2.29 8.71 -1.58
N ALA A 60 2.93 8.79 -2.75
CA ALA A 60 3.27 10.06 -3.39
C ALA A 60 2.04 10.87 -3.84
N ILE A 61 0.95 10.19 -4.21
CA ILE A 61 -0.33 10.85 -4.60
C ILE A 61 -1.30 11.01 -3.42
N GLY A 62 -0.90 10.64 -2.20
CA GLY A 62 -1.69 10.83 -0.99
C GLY A 62 -2.85 9.85 -0.79
N LEU A 63 -2.80 8.67 -1.43
CA LEU A 63 -3.72 7.58 -1.09
C LEU A 63 -3.39 7.00 0.29
N ASP A 64 -4.39 6.41 0.94
CA ASP A 64 -4.20 5.68 2.20
C ASP A 64 -3.22 4.52 1.95
N PRO A 65 -2.03 4.51 2.61
CA PRO A 65 -1.02 3.49 2.38
C PRO A 65 -1.35 2.16 3.09
N LEU A 66 -2.36 2.12 3.97
CA LEU A 66 -2.63 0.95 4.81
C LEU A 66 -2.85 -0.35 4.02
N PRO A 67 -3.63 -0.38 2.91
CA PRO A 67 -3.81 -1.60 2.13
C PRO A 67 -2.50 -2.15 1.56
N ASP A 68 -1.64 -1.28 1.02
CA ASP A 68 -0.33 -1.68 0.48
C ASP A 68 0.58 -2.20 1.58
N LEU A 69 0.64 -1.49 2.71
CA LEU A 69 1.44 -1.89 3.87
C LEU A 69 1.03 -3.26 4.42
N VAL A 70 -0.28 -3.54 4.47
CA VAL A 70 -0.81 -4.85 4.86
C VAL A 70 -0.38 -5.93 3.86
N GLY A 71 -0.48 -5.66 2.56
CA GLY A 71 0.00 -6.57 1.50
C GLY A 71 1.48 -6.88 1.63
N LEU A 72 2.32 -5.85 1.68
CA LEU A 72 3.77 -5.96 1.83
C LEU A 72 4.16 -6.72 3.10
N ARG A 73 3.51 -6.43 4.23
CA ARG A 73 3.79 -7.11 5.50
C ARG A 73 3.34 -8.57 5.48
N ARG A 74 2.22 -8.90 4.83
CA ARG A 74 1.74 -10.29 4.66
C ARG A 74 2.73 -11.17 3.89
N ILE A 75 3.48 -10.60 2.95
CA ILE A 75 4.50 -11.34 2.18
C ILE A 75 5.92 -11.25 2.80
N GLY A 76 6.04 -10.69 4.00
CA GLY A 76 7.28 -10.67 4.78
C GLY A 76 8.19 -9.46 4.56
N ILE A 77 7.77 -8.42 3.82
CA ILE A 77 8.60 -7.23 3.61
C ILE A 77 8.83 -6.50 4.93
N THR A 78 10.08 -6.20 5.27
CA THR A 78 10.43 -5.62 6.57
C THR A 78 10.11 -4.12 6.65
N TRP A 79 9.97 -3.60 7.87
CA TRP A 79 9.84 -2.15 8.11
C TRP A 79 11.02 -1.34 7.58
N GLU A 80 12.20 -1.93 7.47
CA GLU A 80 13.38 -1.30 6.88
C GLU A 80 13.17 -1.01 5.39
N VAL A 81 12.66 -2.00 4.64
CA VAL A 81 12.36 -1.85 3.20
C VAL A 81 11.21 -0.86 3.00
N ILE A 82 10.14 -0.97 3.80
CA ILE A 82 9.00 -0.06 3.75
C ILE A 82 9.45 1.38 4.02
N ALA A 83 10.26 1.61 5.04
CA ALA A 83 10.77 2.93 5.39
C ALA A 83 11.61 3.53 4.26
N ARG A 84 12.50 2.72 3.66
CA ARG A 84 13.30 3.12 2.50
C ARG A 84 12.42 3.50 1.30
N ALA A 85 11.40 2.70 1.01
CA ALA A 85 10.46 2.99 -0.07
C ALA A 85 9.70 4.31 0.18
N ALA A 86 9.31 4.56 1.43
CA ALA A 86 8.62 5.77 1.85
C ALA A 86 9.52 7.01 2.05
N GLY A 87 10.85 6.86 1.97
CA GLY A 87 11.79 7.97 2.23
C GLY A 87 11.82 8.43 3.68
N VAL A 88 11.54 7.55 4.64
CA VAL A 88 11.56 7.84 6.09
C VAL A 88 12.47 6.88 6.84
N THR A 89 12.67 7.10 8.14
CA THR A 89 13.42 6.15 8.98
C THR A 89 12.58 4.92 9.31
N ARG A 90 13.24 3.79 9.60
CA ARG A 90 12.60 2.55 10.08
C ARG A 90 11.72 2.79 11.30
N GLN A 91 12.22 3.56 12.26
CA GLN A 91 11.50 3.88 13.50
C GLN A 91 10.23 4.69 13.20
N SER A 92 10.32 5.73 12.37
CA SER A 92 9.16 6.54 11.98
C SER A 92 8.10 5.71 11.23
N ALA A 93 8.54 4.80 10.35
CA ALA A 93 7.62 3.89 9.67
C ALA A 93 6.92 2.94 10.66
N HIS A 94 7.68 2.37 11.59
CA HIS A 94 7.15 1.47 12.62
C HIS A 94 6.16 2.18 13.55
N GLU A 95 6.53 3.33 14.12
CA GLU A 95 5.67 4.12 15.01
C GLU A 95 4.36 4.55 14.31
N ARG A 96 4.44 4.92 13.03
CA ARG A 96 3.28 5.38 12.27
C ARG A 96 2.33 4.25 11.86
N TRP A 97 2.87 3.09 11.47
CA TRP A 97 2.10 2.09 10.73
C TRP A 97 2.02 0.71 11.38
N ALA A 98 2.87 0.39 12.36
CA ALA A 98 2.91 -0.96 12.91
C ALA A 98 1.59 -1.39 13.55
N ARG A 99 0.99 -0.50 14.35
CA ARG A 99 -0.28 -0.78 15.02
C ARG A 99 -1.46 -0.92 14.02
N PRO A 100 -1.73 0.04 13.12
CA PRO A 100 -2.79 -0.12 12.12
C PRO A 100 -2.65 -1.39 11.27
N VAL A 101 -1.43 -1.75 10.88
CA VAL A 101 -1.17 -2.99 10.13
C VAL A 101 -1.45 -4.22 10.98
N ALA A 102 -1.00 -4.24 12.24
CA ALA A 102 -1.24 -5.33 13.17
C ALA A 102 -2.74 -5.53 13.42
N ASP A 103 -3.50 -4.45 13.59
CA ASP A 103 -4.96 -4.51 13.79
C ASP A 103 -5.69 -5.17 12.60
N VAL A 104 -5.13 -5.06 11.38
CA VAL A 104 -5.67 -5.72 10.18
C VAL A 104 -5.22 -7.17 10.06
N LEU A 105 -3.93 -7.45 10.27
CA LEU A 105 -3.34 -8.78 10.08
C LEU A 105 -3.63 -9.74 11.23
N ASP A 106 -3.70 -9.23 12.46
CA ASP A 106 -3.99 -9.96 13.69
C ASP A 106 -5.31 -9.47 14.30
N ARG A 107 -6.35 -9.42 13.48
CA ARG A 107 -7.69 -8.93 13.86
C ARG A 107 -8.27 -9.64 15.10
N TYR A 108 -7.83 -10.86 15.38
CA TYR A 108 -8.31 -11.68 16.50
C TYR A 108 -7.32 -11.79 17.67
N GLY A 109 -6.15 -11.14 17.60
CA GLY A 109 -5.14 -11.15 18.66
C GLY A 109 -4.51 -12.52 18.91
N THR A 110 -4.41 -13.37 17.88
CA THR A 110 -3.84 -14.71 17.98
C THR A 110 -2.32 -14.71 17.96
N GLY A 111 -1.68 -13.58 17.66
CA GLY A 111 -0.22 -13.44 17.62
C GLY A 111 0.44 -14.07 16.38
N GLU A 112 -0.35 -14.61 15.45
CA GLU A 112 0.13 -15.23 14.22
C GLU A 112 0.09 -14.22 13.06
N LEU A 113 1.19 -13.49 12.87
CA LEU A 113 1.41 -12.72 11.64
C LEU A 113 2.05 -13.62 10.57
N PRO A 114 1.54 -13.65 9.32
CA PRO A 114 2.22 -14.35 8.23
C PRO A 114 3.59 -13.70 8.00
N GLY A 115 4.66 -14.52 7.99
CA GLY A 115 6.01 -14.06 7.62
C GLY A 115 7.01 -13.83 8.76
N GLY A 116 6.70 -14.23 10.00
CA GLY A 116 7.73 -14.49 11.01
C GLY A 116 8.37 -13.26 11.68
N LEU A 117 8.26 -13.28 13.01
CA LEU A 117 9.00 -12.53 14.03
C LEU A 117 8.62 -11.06 14.24
N LEU A 118 7.86 -10.89 15.33
CA LEU A 118 8.09 -9.85 16.34
C LEU A 118 9.58 -9.48 16.40
N SER A 119 9.89 -8.27 15.96
CA SER A 119 11.03 -7.55 16.50
C SER A 119 10.45 -6.53 17.48
N THR A 120 10.27 -6.96 18.72
CA THR A 120 10.19 -6.10 19.91
C THR A 120 11.59 -6.03 20.54
N PRO A 121 11.94 -4.99 21.31
CA PRO A 121 11.21 -3.74 21.59
C PRO A 121 11.69 -2.53 20.78
#